data_AF-A0A9D0N2P2-F1
#
_entry.id   AF-A0A9D0N2P2-F1
#
_cell.length_a   1.000
_cell.length_b   1.000
_cell.length_c   1.000
_cell.angle_alpha   90.00
_cell.angle_beta   90.00
_cell.angle_gamma   90.00
#
_symmetry.space_group_name_H-M   'P 1'
#
loop_
_entity.id
_entity.type
_entity.pdbx_description
1 polymer ?
#
loop_
_entity_poly.entity_id
_entity_poly.type
_entity_poly.pdbx_seq_one_letter_code
_entity_poly.pdbx_strand_id
1 'polypeptide(L)'
;MKWPDLNSCKFVTGRTATEQDLMEGKATFLLKSGNETLSTPLEIEIPQYALHINKSNNEETPGIIIQAEKTCDGQELVGFIPAHSQAPVTTSLHEFRLLGKTNHPSKLNVISPYSK
;
A
#
# COMPACT_ATOMS: atom_id res chain seq x y z
N MET A 1 1.70 -6.39 18.55
CA MET A 1 2.05 -5.70 17.29
C MET A 1 1.14 -4.48 17.17
N LYS A 2 1.68 -3.27 16.98
CA LYS A 2 0.88 -2.03 16.84
C LYS A 2 0.92 -1.62 15.37
N TRP A 3 -0.24 -1.55 14.71
CA TRP A 3 -0.31 -1.06 13.34
C TRP A 3 -0.21 0.48 13.32
N PRO A 4 0.34 1.06 12.25
CA PRO A 4 0.38 2.50 12.07
C PRO A 4 -1.04 3.08 11.89
N ASP A 5 -1.26 4.31 12.38
CA ASP A 5 -2.53 5.02 12.20
C ASP A 5 -2.63 5.54 10.75
N LEU A 6 -3.68 5.16 10.02
CA LEU A 6 -3.91 5.66 8.65
C LEU A 6 -3.92 7.20 8.58
N ASN A 7 -4.40 7.89 9.62
CA ASN A 7 -4.44 9.35 9.66
C ASN A 7 -3.06 10.00 9.82
N SER A 8 -2.07 9.22 10.28
CA SER A 8 -0.69 9.70 10.42
C SER A 8 0.12 9.61 9.13
N CYS A 9 -0.44 8.97 8.10
CA CYS A 9 0.25 8.70 6.85
C CYS A 9 -0.05 9.77 5.81
N LYS A 10 0.98 10.16 5.07
CA LYS A 10 0.83 10.91 3.83
C LYS A 10 0.63 9.92 2.68
N PHE A 11 -0.22 10.25 1.72
CA PHE A 11 -0.56 9.37 0.60
C PHE A 11 -0.97 10.16 -0.63
N VAL A 12 -0.98 9.48 -1.77
CA VAL A 12 -1.53 9.98 -3.04
C VAL A 12 -2.56 8.97 -3.59
N THR A 13 -3.69 9.49 -4.06
CA THR A 13 -4.78 8.68 -4.63
C THR A 13 -5.58 9.49 -5.64
N GLY A 14 -6.25 8.80 -6.57
CA GLY A 14 -7.07 9.41 -7.62
C GLY A 14 -6.30 10.19 -8.69
N ARG A 15 -4.96 10.20 -8.62
CA ARG A 15 -4.05 10.80 -9.59
C ARG A 15 -2.68 10.14 -9.53
N THR A 16 -1.89 10.33 -10.58
CA THR A 16 -0.48 9.93 -10.60
C THR A 16 0.35 10.79 -9.64
N ALA A 17 1.43 10.20 -9.11
CA ALA A 17 2.37 10.91 -8.26
C ALA A 17 3.15 11.99 -9.02
N THR A 18 3.54 13.03 -8.27
CA THR A 18 4.42 14.11 -8.71
C THR A 18 5.76 14.04 -7.97
N GLU A 19 6.75 14.80 -8.43
CA GLU A 19 8.02 14.95 -7.67
C GLU A 19 7.78 15.48 -6.25
N GLN A 20 6.81 16.38 -6.09
CA GLN A 20 6.46 16.92 -4.77
C GLN A 20 5.88 15.85 -3.85
N ASP A 21 5.07 14.92 -4.37
CA ASP A 21 4.56 13.81 -3.57
C ASP A 21 5.69 12.90 -3.07
N LEU A 22 6.68 12.64 -3.91
CA LEU A 22 7.86 11.86 -3.53
C LEU A 22 8.68 12.59 -2.45
N MET A 23 8.94 13.89 -2.64
CA MET A 23 9.66 14.71 -1.65
C MET A 23 8.92 14.81 -0.30
N GLU A 24 7.59 14.86 -0.32
CA GLU A 24 6.78 14.98 0.87
C GLU A 24 6.48 13.64 1.56
N GLY A 25 6.85 12.50 0.95
CA GLY A 25 6.58 11.15 1.44
C GLY A 25 5.12 10.69 1.23
N LYS A 26 4.40 11.27 0.28
CA LYS A 26 3.07 10.84 -0.17
C LYS A 26 3.13 9.68 -1.19
N ALA A 27 4.26 9.55 -1.86
CA ALA A 27 4.54 8.56 -2.89
C ALA A 27 5.90 7.89 -2.63
N THR A 28 6.08 6.66 -3.09
CA THR A 28 7.35 5.92 -3.00
C THR A 28 8.06 5.80 -4.34
N PHE A 29 7.36 6.12 -5.44
CA PHE A 29 7.91 6.09 -6.79
C PHE A 29 7.27 7.14 -7.68
N LEU A 30 7.94 7.41 -8.81
CA LEU A 30 7.48 8.29 -9.87
C LEU A 30 7.64 7.59 -11.22
N LEU A 31 6.58 7.52 -12.01
CA LEU A 31 6.58 6.92 -13.34
C LEU A 31 6.41 8.02 -14.39
N LYS A 32 7.52 8.59 -14.85
CA LYS A 32 7.51 9.64 -15.87
C LYS A 32 8.69 9.54 -16.84
N SER A 33 8.49 10.07 -18.05
CA SER A 33 9.54 10.35 -19.02
C SER A 33 9.43 11.82 -19.43
N GLY A 34 10.37 12.65 -18.97
CA GLY A 34 10.28 14.11 -19.14
C GLY A 34 9.03 14.68 -18.46
N ASN A 35 8.12 15.25 -19.26
CA ASN A 35 6.84 15.82 -18.79
C ASN A 35 5.65 14.84 -18.95
N GLU A 36 5.88 13.66 -19.51
CA GLU A 36 4.85 12.65 -19.74
C GLU A 36 4.78 11.67 -18.57
N THR A 37 3.59 11.45 -18.03
CA THR A 37 3.33 10.40 -17.05
C THR A 37 3.18 9.05 -17.74
N LEU A 38 3.85 8.02 -17.22
CA LEU A 38 3.86 6.66 -17.78
C LEU A 38 2.92 5.71 -17.02
N SER A 39 1.88 6.26 -16.42
CA SER A 39 0.97 5.53 -15.55
C SER A 39 -0.40 6.18 -15.43
N THR A 40 -1.35 5.42 -14.90
CA THR A 40 -2.67 5.89 -14.44
C THR A 40 -2.89 5.48 -12.99
N PRO A 41 -3.64 6.27 -12.19
CA PRO A 41 -3.96 5.85 -10.83
C PRO A 41 -4.85 4.59 -10.83
N LEU A 42 -4.61 3.69 -9.88
CA LEU A 42 -5.50 2.55 -9.65
C LEU A 42 -6.70 2.97 -8.80
N GLU A 43 -7.89 2.50 -9.17
CA GLU A 43 -9.14 2.72 -8.43
C GLU A 43 -9.27 1.76 -7.24
N ILE A 44 -8.38 1.93 -6.25
CA ILE A 44 -8.42 1.20 -4.98
C ILE A 44 -8.49 2.18 -3.80
N GLU A 45 -8.97 1.70 -2.65
CA GLU A 45 -9.02 2.52 -1.45
C GLU A 45 -7.60 2.87 -0.95
N ILE A 46 -7.29 4.15 -0.77
CA ILE A 46 -6.01 4.60 -0.20
C ILE A 46 -6.27 5.77 0.77
N PRO A 47 -5.59 5.83 1.93
CA PRO A 47 -4.69 4.80 2.44
C PRO A 47 -5.50 3.60 2.93
N GLN A 48 -4.90 2.41 2.91
CA GLN A 48 -5.52 1.20 3.45
C GLN A 48 -4.49 0.26 4.06
N TYR A 49 -4.93 -0.55 5.02
CA TYR A 49 -4.09 -1.62 5.56
C TYR A 49 -3.91 -2.74 4.54
N ALA A 50 -2.73 -3.35 4.55
CA ALA A 50 -2.42 -4.51 3.73
C ALA A 50 -1.41 -5.44 4.41
N LEU A 51 -1.37 -6.68 3.93
CA LEU A 51 -0.30 -7.64 4.21
C LEU A 51 0.47 -7.86 2.91
N HIS A 52 1.76 -7.54 2.90
CA HIS A 52 2.67 -7.95 1.83
C HIS A 52 3.03 -9.42 2.04
N ILE A 53 2.81 -10.24 1.02
CA ILE A 53 3.06 -11.68 1.05
C ILE A 53 4.32 -11.96 0.24
N ASN A 54 5.40 -12.32 0.94
CA ASN A 54 6.63 -12.76 0.28
C ASN A 54 6.40 -14.16 -0.32
N LYS A 55 6.42 -14.25 -1.65
CA LYS A 55 6.17 -15.50 -2.38
C LYS A 55 7.18 -16.63 -2.09
N SER A 56 8.38 -16.30 -1.63
CA SER A 56 9.43 -17.30 -1.40
C SER A 56 9.22 -18.10 -0.11
N ASN A 57 8.68 -17.46 0.93
CA ASN A 57 8.59 -18.03 2.28
C ASN A 57 7.20 -17.87 2.92
N ASN A 58 6.23 -17.30 2.22
CA ASN A 58 4.88 -16.94 2.70
C ASN A 58 4.88 -16.02 3.94
N GLU A 59 5.97 -15.29 4.17
CA GLU A 59 6.03 -14.32 5.25
C GLU A 59 5.09 -13.15 4.95
N GLU A 60 4.25 -12.81 5.94
CA GLU A 60 3.32 -11.70 5.86
C GLU A 60 3.88 -10.48 6.59
N THR A 61 4.14 -9.42 5.84
CA THR A 61 4.56 -8.14 6.41
C THR A 61 3.39 -7.17 6.45
N PRO A 62 2.91 -6.77 7.65
CA PRO A 62 1.83 -5.81 7.78
C PRO A 62 2.27 -4.38 7.49
N GLY A 63 1.35 -3.56 6.97
CA GLY A 63 1.62 -2.14 6.73
C GLY A 63 0.47 -1.43 6.02
N ILE A 64 0.80 -0.33 5.35
CA ILE A 64 -0.17 0.57 4.71
C ILE A 64 0.22 0.81 3.25
N ILE A 65 -0.76 0.71 2.34
CA ILE A 65 -0.62 1.18 0.97
C ILE A 65 -0.93 2.68 0.93
N ILE A 66 -0.01 3.46 0.35
CA ILE A 66 -0.08 4.93 0.26
C ILE A 66 -0.11 5.47 -1.18
N GLN A 67 0.14 4.61 -2.17
CA GLN A 67 0.13 4.93 -3.59
C GLN A 67 -0.20 3.66 -4.37
N ALA A 68 -0.97 3.77 -5.46
CA ALA A 68 -1.22 2.67 -6.38
C ALA A 68 -1.41 3.19 -7.80
N GLU A 69 -0.63 2.68 -8.73
CA GLU A 69 -0.64 3.11 -10.12
C GLU A 69 -0.45 1.92 -11.07
N LYS A 70 -1.05 2.01 -12.25
CA LYS A 70 -0.89 1.07 -13.35
C LYS A 70 0.04 1.68 -14.39
N THR A 71 1.13 1.01 -14.71
CA THR A 71 2.06 1.42 -15.76
C THR A 71 1.41 1.27 -17.15
N CYS A 72 1.96 1.94 -18.17
CA CYS A 72 1.51 1.79 -19.56
C CYS A 72 1.61 0.35 -20.11
N ASP A 73 2.53 -0.46 -19.60
CA ASP A 73 2.65 -1.90 -19.94
C ASP A 73 1.73 -2.80 -19.09
N GLY A 74 0.90 -2.20 -18.24
CA GLY A 74 -0.19 -2.86 -17.52
C GLY A 74 0.18 -3.43 -16.15
N GLN A 75 1.40 -3.20 -15.66
CA GLN A 75 1.82 -3.61 -14.33
C GLN A 75 1.17 -2.74 -13.26
N GLU A 76 0.68 -3.37 -12.19
CA GLU A 76 0.07 -2.68 -11.06
C GLU A 76 1.10 -2.59 -9.94
N LEU A 77 1.53 -1.36 -9.64
CA LEU A 77 2.55 -1.05 -8.63
C LEU A 77 1.92 -0.30 -7.46
N VAL A 78 2.40 -0.60 -6.26
CA VAL A 78 1.98 0.07 -5.02
C VAL A 78 3.17 0.55 -4.22
N GLY A 79 2.98 1.70 -3.59
CA GLY A 79 3.84 2.21 -2.53
C GLY A 79 3.31 1.75 -1.17
N PHE A 80 4.16 1.09 -0.40
CA PHE A 80 3.81 0.43 0.86
C PHE A 80 4.73 0.87 1.99
N ILE A 81 4.17 1.19 3.15
CA ILE A 81 4.91 1.48 4.38
C ILE A 81 4.76 0.29 5.33
N PRO A 82 5.80 -0.51 5.57
CA PRO A 82 5.75 -1.61 6.53
C PRO A 82 5.56 -1.09 7.96
N ALA A 83 4.80 -1.81 8.80
CA ALA A 83 4.56 -1.43 10.19
C ALA A 83 5.83 -1.49 11.07
N HIS A 84 6.82 -2.28 10.66
CA HIS A 84 8.06 -2.54 11.41
C HIS A 84 9.32 -1.96 10.77
N SER A 85 9.19 -1.31 9.63
CA SER A 85 10.30 -0.69 8.91
C SER A 85 9.93 0.74 8.54
N GLN A 86 10.86 1.67 8.70
CA GLN A 86 10.65 3.05 8.27
C GLN A 86 10.82 3.23 6.76
N ALA A 87 11.42 2.27 6.07
CA ALA A 87 11.67 2.37 4.64
C ALA A 87 10.42 1.97 3.85
N PRO A 88 9.81 2.88 3.06
CA PRO A 88 8.75 2.51 2.13
C PRO A 88 9.28 1.58 1.05
N VAL A 89 8.41 0.71 0.55
CA VAL A 89 8.70 -0.29 -0.48
C VAL A 89 7.79 -0.05 -1.67
N THR A 90 8.33 -0.25 -2.88
CA THR A 90 7.55 -0.29 -4.11
C THR A 90 7.56 -1.72 -4.64
N THR A 91 6.39 -2.35 -4.78
CA THR A 91 6.26 -3.68 -5.38
C THR A 91 4.88 -3.83 -6.02
N SER A 92 4.60 -5.00 -6.60
CA SER A 92 3.35 -5.21 -7.32
C SER A 92 2.15 -5.45 -6.39
N LEU A 93 0.99 -4.91 -6.77
CA LEU A 93 -0.26 -5.04 -6.02
C LEU A 93 -0.66 -6.50 -5.76
N HIS A 94 -0.37 -7.41 -6.70
CA HIS A 94 -0.74 -8.82 -6.59
C HIS A 94 -0.01 -9.57 -5.44
N GLU A 95 1.02 -8.96 -4.86
CA GLU A 95 1.71 -9.49 -3.67
C GLU A 95 1.01 -9.11 -2.37
N PHE A 96 -0.12 -8.41 -2.43
CA PHE A 96 -0.81 -7.92 -1.23
C PHE A 96 -2.16 -8.56 -1.00
N ARG A 97 -2.46 -8.79 0.28
CA ARG A 97 -3.83 -8.94 0.77
C ARG A 97 -4.31 -7.59 1.28
N LEU A 98 -5.28 -7.01 0.58
CA LEU A 98 -5.92 -5.75 0.96
C LEU A 98 -6.88 -5.96 2.13
N LEU A 99 -6.76 -5.12 3.16
CA LEU A 99 -7.57 -5.20 4.37
C LEU A 99 -8.55 -4.01 4.51
N GLY A 100 -8.37 -2.93 3.74
CA GLY A 100 -9.21 -1.73 3.83
C GLY A 100 -8.89 -0.85 5.04
N LYS A 101 -9.75 0.13 5.33
CA LYS A 101 -9.54 1.12 6.42
C LYS A 101 -9.87 0.63 7.83
N THR A 102 -10.74 -0.37 7.97
CA THR A 102 -11.32 -0.76 9.28
C THR A 102 -10.81 -2.09 9.83
N ASN A 103 -10.21 -2.94 9.00
CA ASN A 103 -9.63 -4.22 9.44
C ASN A 103 -8.24 -4.01 10.02
N HIS A 104 -8.19 -3.35 11.18
CA HIS A 104 -7.05 -3.48 12.06
C HIS A 104 -7.09 -4.91 12.65
N PRO A 105 -6.03 -5.74 12.57
CA PRO A 105 -6.08 -7.12 13.07
C PRO A 105 -6.39 -7.30 14.54
N SER A 106 -6.24 -6.27 15.38
CA SER A 106 -6.76 -6.33 16.75
C SER A 106 -8.28 -6.49 16.83
N LYS A 107 -9.02 -6.23 15.73
CA LYS A 107 -10.46 -6.51 15.58
C LYS A 107 -10.76 -7.84 14.88
N LEU A 108 -9.76 -8.52 14.31
CA LEU A 108 -9.96 -9.83 13.66
C LEU A 108 -10.05 -11.00 14.65
N ASN A 109 -9.85 -10.74 15.96
CA ASN A 109 -10.03 -11.71 17.05
C ASN A 109 -11.43 -11.69 17.68
N VAL A 110 -12.51 -11.76 16.88
CA VAL A 110 -13.86 -11.96 17.44
C VAL A 110 -14.74 -12.90 16.63
N ILE A 111 -14.19 -13.98 16.08
CA ILE A 111 -14.98 -15.17 15.76
C ILE A 111 -14.07 -16.41 15.79
N SER A 112 -13.81 -16.92 16.99
CA SER A 112 -13.48 -18.34 17.12
C SER A 112 -14.79 -19.13 16.96
N PRO A 113 -14.93 -20.02 15.97
CA PRO A 113 -16.12 -20.87 15.84
C PRO A 113 -16.18 -21.97 16.92
N TYR A 114 -15.19 -22.07 17.82
CA TYR A 114 -15.20 -23.00 18.94
C TYR A 114 -15.69 -22.31 20.21
N SER A 115 -17.01 -22.10 20.28
CA SER A 115 -17.73 -21.90 21.54
C SER A 115 -19.12 -22.51 21.40
N LYS A 116 -19.17 -23.84 21.50
CA LYS A 116 -20.14 -24.63 22.26
C LYS A 116 -19.70 -26.09 22.27
#